data_AF-A0A0L0LL36-F1
#
_entry.id   AF-A0A0L0LL36-F1
#
_cell.length_a   1.000
_cell.length_b   1.000
_cell.length_c   1.000
_cell.angle_alpha   90.00
_cell.angle_beta   90.00
_cell.angle_gamma   90.00
#
_symmetry.space_group_name_H-M   'P 1'
#
loop_
_entity.id
_entity.type
_entity.pdbx_description
1 polymer ?
#
loop_
_entity_poly.entity_id
_entity_poly.type
_entity_poly.pdbx_seq_one_letter_code
_entity_poly.pdbx_strand_id
1 'polypeptide(L)'
;MKSPATPPSYTDRFTSWIGSRASLVAHTIFFAGCFSTALFGLVTLETMLLVLTTAVSLEAIYLAIFIQMTVNANTASLREVEEDIDEIQEDVEELGEDLDEIQEDIGEIQEDVEEISEDIDEIQEDVEELSEEEKEEEKQELAKAERKSVKKAANEAEVLEQLTHDVARILSELEALKKGK
;
A
#
# COMPACT_ATOMS: atom_id res chain seq x y z
N MET A 1 2.15 -13.90 -16.20
CA MET A 1 2.86 -14.42 -17.39
C MET A 1 1.84 -15.06 -18.31
N LYS A 2 1.75 -14.68 -19.59
CA LYS A 2 0.75 -15.24 -20.52
C LYS A 2 1.18 -16.66 -20.90
N SER A 3 0.42 -17.67 -20.49
CA SER A 3 0.65 -19.06 -20.92
C SER A 3 0.77 -19.13 -22.44
N PRO A 4 1.75 -19.87 -23.00
CA PRO A 4 1.93 -19.97 -24.43
C PRO A 4 0.68 -20.60 -25.04
N ALA A 5 0.02 -19.88 -25.95
CA ALA A 5 -1.12 -20.40 -26.69
C ALA A 5 -0.73 -21.73 -27.34
N THR A 6 -1.44 -22.78 -26.97
CA THR A 6 -1.25 -24.10 -27.58
C THR A 6 -1.55 -24.00 -29.08
N PRO A 7 -0.71 -24.59 -29.94
CA PRO A 7 -0.94 -24.53 -31.38
C PRO A 7 -2.28 -25.20 -31.72
N PRO A 8 -3.07 -24.65 -32.67
CA PRO A 8 -4.40 -25.16 -32.98
C PRO A 8 -4.32 -26.62 -33.38
N SER A 9 -5.16 -27.44 -32.74
CA SER A 9 -5.26 -28.87 -32.98
C SER A 9 -5.64 -29.13 -34.44
N TYR A 10 -5.33 -30.33 -34.92
CA TYR A 10 -5.76 -30.78 -36.25
C TYR A 10 -7.28 -30.69 -36.41
N THR A 11 -8.02 -30.88 -35.32
CA THR A 11 -9.48 -30.70 -35.26
C THR A 11 -9.85 -29.25 -35.56
N ASP A 12 -9.23 -28.27 -34.89
CA ASP A 12 -9.61 -26.86 -34.99
C ASP A 12 -9.41 -26.31 -36.40
N ARG A 13 -8.32 -26.73 -37.06
CA ARG A 13 -8.04 -26.38 -38.46
C ARG A 13 -9.09 -26.97 -39.39
N PHE A 14 -9.48 -28.22 -39.17
CA PHE A 14 -10.50 -28.87 -39.99
C PHE A 14 -11.89 -28.25 -39.78
N THR A 15 -12.29 -27.97 -38.53
CA THR A 15 -13.56 -27.29 -38.20
C THR A 15 -13.64 -25.91 -38.84
N SER A 16 -12.56 -25.13 -38.74
CA SER A 16 -12.53 -23.77 -39.29
C SER A 16 -12.61 -23.77 -40.82
N TRP A 17 -12.00 -24.76 -41.49
CA TRP A 17 -12.10 -24.89 -42.93
C TRP A 17 -13.49 -25.35 -43.39
N ILE A 18 -14.06 -26.37 -42.73
CA ILE A 18 -15.34 -26.95 -43.15
C ILE A 18 -16.49 -25.94 -43.01
N GLY A 19 -16.44 -25.09 -41.99
CA GLY A 19 -17.40 -24.00 -41.76
C GLY A 19 -17.16 -22.74 -42.60
N SER A 20 -16.14 -22.72 -43.46
CA SER A 20 -15.75 -21.52 -44.21
C SER A 20 -16.57 -21.30 -45.49
N ARG A 21 -16.58 -20.06 -45.99
CA ARG A 21 -17.12 -19.72 -47.32
C ARG A 21 -16.45 -20.51 -48.46
N ALA A 22 -15.18 -20.87 -48.30
CA ALA A 22 -14.46 -21.66 -49.29
C ALA A 22 -15.01 -23.10 -49.37
N SER A 23 -15.33 -23.70 -48.22
CA SER A 23 -16.01 -25.01 -48.18
C SER A 23 -17.37 -24.96 -48.87
N LEU A 24 -18.19 -23.93 -48.62
CA LEU A 24 -19.49 -23.77 -49.27
C LEU A 24 -19.36 -23.71 -50.81
N VAL A 25 -18.39 -22.94 -51.31
CA VAL A 25 -18.12 -22.85 -52.76
C VAL A 25 -17.63 -24.19 -53.32
N ALA A 26 -16.73 -24.88 -52.61
CA ALA A 26 -16.23 -26.19 -53.02
C ALA A 26 -17.36 -27.24 -53.12
N HIS A 27 -18.24 -27.32 -52.11
CA HIS A 27 -19.40 -28.22 -52.13
C HIS A 27 -20.38 -27.84 -53.26
N THR A 28 -20.63 -26.55 -53.49
CA THR A 28 -21.49 -26.08 -54.59
C THR A 28 -20.97 -26.54 -55.95
N ILE A 29 -19.66 -26.43 -56.18
CA ILE A 29 -19.01 -26.88 -57.42
C ILE A 29 -19.07 -28.42 -57.53
N PHE A 30 -18.80 -29.14 -56.43
CA PHE A 30 -18.88 -30.61 -56.41
C PHE A 30 -20.27 -31.10 -56.82
N PHE A 31 -21.32 -30.57 -56.21
CA PHE A 31 -22.71 -30.91 -56.56
C PHE A 31 -23.02 -30.58 -58.02
N ALA A 32 -22.69 -29.37 -58.48
CA ALA A 32 -22.90 -28.99 -59.88
C ALA A 32 -22.15 -29.93 -60.85
N GLY A 33 -20.94 -30.37 -60.49
CA GLY A 33 -20.17 -31.38 -61.20
C GLY A 33 -20.90 -32.71 -61.30
N CYS A 34 -21.39 -33.25 -60.18
CA CYS A 34 -22.17 -34.50 -60.15
C CYS A 34 -23.39 -34.42 -61.09
N PHE A 35 -24.17 -33.35 -61.03
CA PHE A 35 -25.32 -33.15 -61.92
C PHE A 35 -24.90 -33.00 -63.40
N SER A 36 -23.77 -32.35 -63.66
CA SER A 36 -23.24 -32.21 -65.02
C SER A 36 -22.90 -33.56 -65.65
N THR A 37 -22.34 -34.51 -64.89
CA THR A 37 -22.04 -35.87 -65.41
C THR A 37 -23.29 -36.61 -65.87
N ALA A 38 -24.42 -36.43 -65.18
CA ALA A 38 -25.70 -36.99 -65.58
C ALA A 38 -26.27 -36.28 -66.82
N LEU A 39 -26.13 -34.94 -66.92
CA LEU A 39 -26.58 -34.17 -68.09
C LEU A 39 -25.84 -34.54 -69.38
N PHE A 40 -24.54 -34.86 -69.31
CA PHE A 40 -23.75 -35.31 -70.46
C PHE A 40 -23.94 -36.81 -70.77
N GLY A 41 -24.80 -37.52 -70.02
CA GLY A 41 -25.10 -38.93 -70.25
C GLY A 41 -23.99 -39.91 -69.86
N LEU A 42 -23.02 -39.49 -69.05
CA LEU A 42 -21.92 -40.36 -68.58
C LEU A 42 -22.42 -41.38 -67.55
N VAL A 43 -23.42 -41.01 -66.75
CA VAL A 43 -24.05 -41.83 -65.71
C VAL A 43 -25.55 -41.56 -65.73
N THR A 44 -26.37 -42.56 -65.39
CA THR A 44 -27.83 -42.38 -65.26
C THR A 44 -28.16 -41.51 -64.04
N LEU A 45 -29.27 -40.77 -64.13
CA LEU A 45 -29.72 -39.90 -63.04
C LEU A 45 -29.97 -40.67 -61.73
N GLU A 46 -30.51 -41.89 -61.81
CA GLU A 46 -30.75 -42.75 -60.65
C GLU A 46 -29.46 -43.16 -59.94
N THR A 47 -28.45 -43.64 -60.68
CA THR A 47 -27.16 -44.04 -60.09
C THR A 47 -26.42 -42.84 -59.51
N MET A 48 -26.43 -41.70 -60.20
CA MET A 48 -25.84 -40.47 -59.70
C MET A 48 -26.50 -40.03 -58.38
N LEU A 49 -27.84 -39.98 -58.32
CA LEU A 49 -28.55 -39.60 -57.09
C LEU A 49 -28.30 -40.58 -55.95
N LEU A 50 -28.23 -41.88 -56.22
CA LEU A 50 -27.92 -42.89 -55.20
C LEU A 50 -26.52 -42.69 -54.61
N VAL A 51 -25.51 -42.48 -55.46
CA VAL A 51 -24.13 -42.24 -55.02
C VAL A 51 -24.00 -40.89 -54.31
N LEU A 52 -24.61 -39.83 -54.85
CA LEU A 52 -24.55 -38.51 -54.25
C LEU A 52 -25.23 -38.49 -52.88
N THR A 53 -26.43 -39.08 -52.76
CA THR A 53 -27.16 -39.13 -51.48
C THR A 53 -26.42 -39.96 -50.45
N THR A 54 -25.82 -41.09 -50.84
CA THR A 54 -25.01 -41.90 -49.92
C THR A 54 -23.75 -41.15 -49.48
N ALA A 55 -23.03 -40.48 -50.39
CA ALA A 55 -21.87 -39.65 -50.05
C ALA A 55 -22.22 -38.50 -49.11
N VAL A 56 -23.28 -37.75 -49.41
CA VAL A 56 -23.77 -36.64 -48.59
C VAL A 56 -24.26 -37.13 -47.22
N SER A 57 -24.90 -38.29 -47.16
CA SER A 57 -25.34 -38.88 -45.89
C SER A 57 -24.15 -39.29 -45.01
N LEU A 58 -23.08 -39.82 -45.59
CA LEU A 58 -21.86 -40.12 -44.85
C LEU A 58 -21.20 -38.83 -44.35
N GLU A 59 -21.07 -37.82 -45.23
CA GLU A 59 -20.51 -36.52 -44.85
C GLU A 59 -21.27 -35.90 -43.67
N ALA A 60 -22.60 -35.93 -43.70
CA ALA A 60 -23.45 -35.41 -42.62
C ALA A 60 -23.19 -36.12 -41.28
N ILE A 61 -23.05 -37.46 -41.28
CA ILE A 61 -22.75 -38.23 -40.07
C ILE A 61 -21.36 -37.88 -39.54
N TYR A 62 -20.35 -37.79 -40.41
CA TYR A 62 -18.99 -37.41 -40.01
C TYR A 62 -18.94 -36.02 -39.39
N LEU A 63 -19.59 -35.02 -40.01
CA LEU A 63 -19.66 -33.66 -39.48
C LEU A 63 -20.41 -33.60 -38.15
N ALA A 64 -21.51 -34.34 -37.99
CA ALA A 64 -22.26 -34.37 -36.75
C ALA A 64 -21.42 -34.90 -35.58
N ILE A 65 -20.72 -36.01 -35.76
CA ILE A 65 -19.83 -36.59 -34.73
C ILE A 65 -18.69 -35.61 -34.42
N PHE A 66 -18.14 -34.98 -35.45
CA PHE A 66 -17.03 -34.05 -35.30
C PHE A 66 -17.41 -32.76 -34.55
N ILE A 67 -18.60 -32.22 -34.84
CA ILE A 67 -19.17 -31.10 -34.09
C ILE A 67 -19.41 -31.52 -32.64
N GLN A 68 -19.95 -32.72 -32.37
CA GLN A 68 -20.16 -33.21 -31.01
C GLN A 68 -18.84 -33.34 -30.23
N MET A 69 -17.79 -33.90 -30.84
CA MET A 69 -16.46 -33.96 -30.22
C MET A 69 -15.93 -32.57 -29.86
N THR A 70 -16.09 -31.60 -30.77
CA THR A 70 -15.65 -30.22 -30.54
C THR A 70 -16.46 -29.54 -29.43
N VAL A 71 -17.78 -29.73 -29.42
CA VAL A 71 -18.67 -29.21 -28.35
C VAL A 71 -18.31 -29.82 -27.01
N ASN A 72 -18.06 -31.14 -26.93
CA ASN A 72 -17.66 -31.79 -25.69
C ASN A 72 -16.32 -31.25 -25.16
N ALA A 73 -15.35 -31.04 -26.04
CA ALA A 73 -14.06 -30.44 -25.68
C ALA A 73 -14.24 -28.99 -25.19
N ASN A 74 -15.05 -28.19 -25.89
CA ASN A 74 -15.35 -26.82 -25.46
C ASN A 74 -16.08 -26.78 -24.12
N THR A 75 -17.03 -27.68 -23.87
CA THR A 75 -17.71 -27.80 -22.57
C THR A 75 -16.73 -28.15 -21.45
N ALA A 76 -15.73 -29.01 -21.71
CA ALA A 76 -14.70 -29.30 -20.73
C ALA A 76 -13.81 -28.08 -20.45
N SER A 77 -13.39 -27.36 -21.49
CA SER A 77 -12.62 -26.12 -21.33
C SER A 77 -13.41 -25.02 -20.61
N LEU A 78 -14.72 -24.93 -20.83
CA LEU A 78 -15.57 -23.99 -20.10
C LEU A 78 -15.66 -24.31 -18.61
N ARG A 79 -15.62 -25.60 -18.23
CA ARG A 79 -15.57 -26.00 -16.81
C ARG A 79 -14.25 -25.64 -16.16
N GLU A 80 -13.14 -25.83 -16.86
CA GLU A 80 -11.81 -25.39 -16.40
C GLU A 80 -11.80 -23.88 -16.17
N VAL A 81 -12.36 -23.10 -17.11
CA VAL A 81 -12.49 -21.64 -16.93
C VAL A 81 -13.44 -21.27 -15.78
N GLU A 82 -14.47 -22.07 -15.51
CA GLU A 82 -15.37 -21.87 -14.35
C GLU A 82 -14.62 -22.12 -13.03
N GLU A 83 -13.84 -23.19 -12.94
CA GLU A 83 -12.96 -23.48 -11.80
C GLU A 83 -11.93 -22.35 -11.58
N ASP A 84 -11.28 -21.87 -12.65
CA ASP A 84 -10.35 -20.73 -12.58
C ASP A 84 -11.03 -19.45 -12.08
N ILE A 85 -12.31 -19.22 -12.45
CA ILE A 85 -13.08 -18.05 -12.01
C ILE A 85 -13.46 -18.16 -10.53
N ASP A 86 -13.74 -19.37 -10.04
CA ASP A 86 -14.02 -19.61 -8.63
C ASP A 86 -12.75 -19.40 -7.79
N GLU A 87 -11.58 -19.88 -8.23
CA GLU A 87 -10.29 -19.62 -7.56
C GLU A 87 -9.98 -18.12 -7.48
N ILE A 88 -10.19 -17.38 -8.58
CA ILE A 88 -9.99 -15.91 -8.58
C ILE A 88 -10.97 -15.21 -7.61
N GLN A 89 -12.18 -15.72 -7.42
CA GLN A 89 -13.13 -15.15 -6.46
C GLN A 89 -12.65 -15.36 -5.02
N GLU A 90 -12.15 -16.54 -4.69
CA GLU A 90 -11.56 -16.84 -3.37
C GLU A 90 -10.35 -15.91 -3.10
N ASP A 91 -9.44 -15.75 -4.06
CA ASP A 91 -8.29 -14.83 -3.95
C ASP A 91 -8.73 -13.36 -3.70
N VAL A 92 -9.83 -12.93 -4.32
CA VAL A 92 -10.36 -11.57 -4.16
C VAL A 92 -11.01 -11.39 -2.79
N GLU A 93 -11.65 -12.43 -2.25
CA GLU A 93 -12.19 -12.41 -0.89
C GLU A 93 -11.06 -12.33 0.15
N GLU A 94 -9.99 -13.14 0.01
CA GLU A 94 -8.81 -13.10 0.88
C GLU A 94 -8.14 -11.70 0.84
N LEU A 95 -7.95 -11.12 -0.34
CA LEU A 95 -7.42 -9.76 -0.47
C LEU A 95 -8.33 -8.71 0.20
N GLY A 96 -9.64 -8.96 0.24
CA GLY A 96 -10.59 -8.11 0.96
C GLY A 96 -10.36 -8.15 2.46
N GLU A 97 -10.15 -9.33 3.04
CA GLU A 97 -9.82 -9.52 4.45
C GLU A 97 -8.48 -8.85 4.81
N ASP A 98 -7.45 -9.03 3.99
CA ASP A 98 -6.14 -8.38 4.16
C ASP A 98 -6.25 -6.85 4.17
N LEU A 99 -7.12 -6.27 3.33
CA LEU A 99 -7.33 -4.82 3.27
C LEU A 99 -8.04 -4.29 4.52
N ASP A 100 -8.96 -5.06 5.09
CA ASP A 100 -9.65 -4.72 6.33
C ASP A 100 -8.66 -4.77 7.52
N GLU A 101 -7.78 -5.79 7.59
CA GLU A 101 -6.71 -5.86 8.61
C GLU A 101 -5.75 -4.67 8.52
N ILE A 102 -5.29 -4.33 7.32
CA ILE A 102 -4.44 -3.14 7.11
C ILE A 102 -5.16 -1.85 7.55
N GLN A 103 -6.48 -1.77 7.37
CA GLN A 103 -7.24 -0.60 7.80
C GLN A 103 -7.31 -0.50 9.34
N GLU A 104 -7.43 -1.63 10.03
CA GLU A 104 -7.37 -1.70 11.49
C GLU A 104 -5.98 -1.27 12.00
N ASP A 105 -4.91 -1.83 11.44
CA ASP A 105 -3.52 -1.45 11.75
C ASP A 105 -3.26 0.06 11.58
N ILE A 106 -3.78 0.65 10.51
CA ILE A 106 -3.68 2.11 10.28
C ILE A 106 -4.42 2.90 11.36
N GLY A 107 -5.54 2.38 11.86
CA GLY A 107 -6.29 2.97 12.97
C GLY A 107 -5.47 2.97 14.26
N GLU A 108 -4.90 1.82 14.63
CA GLU A 108 -4.05 1.70 15.82
C GLU A 108 -2.84 2.64 15.75
N ILE A 109 -2.15 2.70 14.59
CA ILE A 109 -1.02 3.62 14.39
C ILE A 109 -1.44 5.09 14.55
N GLN A 110 -2.66 5.46 14.17
CA GLN A 110 -3.14 6.84 14.36
C GLN A 110 -3.35 7.15 15.84
N GLU A 111 -3.91 6.22 16.61
CA GLU A 111 -4.06 6.37 18.06
C GLU A 111 -2.69 6.50 18.75
N ASP A 112 -1.73 5.63 18.40
CA ASP A 112 -0.35 5.71 18.91
C ASP A 112 0.32 7.07 18.61
N VAL A 113 0.08 7.62 17.42
CA VAL A 113 0.64 8.93 17.03
C VAL A 113 -0.01 10.08 17.80
N GLU A 114 -1.30 9.99 18.12
CA GLU A 114 -1.99 10.95 18.98
C GLU A 114 -1.44 10.90 20.41
N GLU A 115 -1.28 9.72 21.00
CA GLU A 115 -0.68 9.54 22.34
C GLU A 115 0.75 10.10 22.40
N ILE A 116 1.61 9.78 21.42
CA ILE A 116 2.97 10.32 21.35
C ILE A 116 2.96 11.85 21.24
N SER A 117 1.96 12.43 20.57
CA SER A 117 1.86 13.90 20.46
C SER A 117 1.50 14.54 21.81
N GLU A 118 0.59 13.92 22.57
CA GLU A 118 0.25 14.36 23.93
C GLU A 118 1.46 14.26 24.87
N ASP A 119 2.19 13.14 24.83
CA ASP A 119 3.43 12.95 25.60
C ASP A 119 4.48 14.02 25.28
N ILE A 120 4.62 14.40 23.99
CA ILE A 120 5.55 15.44 23.56
C ILE A 120 5.16 16.83 24.10
N ASP A 121 3.86 17.11 24.21
CA ASP A 121 3.35 18.36 24.76
C ASP A 121 3.58 18.39 26.29
N GLU A 122 3.33 17.30 27.01
CA GLU A 122 3.62 17.20 28.46
C GLU A 122 5.12 17.37 28.74
N ILE A 123 5.99 16.71 27.97
CA ILE A 123 7.45 16.87 28.11
C ILE A 123 7.88 18.33 27.84
N GLN A 124 7.23 19.03 26.91
CA GLN A 124 7.53 20.45 26.67
C GLN A 124 7.16 21.31 27.88
N GLU A 125 6.00 21.09 28.49
CA GLU A 125 5.58 21.79 29.71
C GLU A 125 6.56 21.54 30.86
N ASP A 126 6.95 20.28 31.10
CA ASP A 126 7.93 19.89 32.12
C ASP A 126 9.28 20.60 31.91
N VAL A 127 9.76 20.68 30.67
CA VAL A 127 11.02 21.35 30.34
C VAL A 127 10.92 22.86 30.58
N GLU A 128 9.79 23.48 30.28
CA GLU A 128 9.55 24.90 30.58
C GLU A 128 9.54 25.17 32.09
N GLU A 129 8.84 24.34 32.87
CA GLU A 129 8.80 24.45 34.34
C GLU A 129 10.20 24.33 34.94
N LEU A 130 10.96 23.28 34.58
CA LEU A 130 12.34 23.10 35.05
C LEU A 130 13.23 24.30 34.69
N SER A 131 13.09 24.87 33.50
CA SER A 131 13.84 26.08 33.10
C SER A 131 13.49 27.30 33.96
N GLU A 132 12.21 27.49 34.33
CA GLU A 132 11.81 28.58 35.21
C GLU A 132 12.26 28.36 36.66
N GLU A 133 12.21 27.12 37.15
CA GLU A 133 12.75 26.73 38.46
C GLU A 133 14.26 27.02 38.54
N GLU A 134 15.05 26.61 37.54
CA GLU A 134 16.48 26.87 37.47
C GLU A 134 16.80 28.38 37.52
N LYS A 135 16.03 29.20 36.78
CA LYS A 135 16.19 30.67 36.79
C LYS A 135 15.86 31.27 38.16
N GLU A 136 14.82 30.79 38.83
CA GLU A 136 14.42 31.29 40.14
C GLU A 136 15.42 30.86 41.23
N GLU A 137 15.94 29.64 41.18
CA GLU A 137 17.03 29.20 42.04
C GLU A 137 18.29 30.05 41.86
N GLU A 138 18.68 30.34 40.62
CA GLU A 138 19.84 31.20 40.32
C GLU A 138 19.63 32.61 40.89
N LYS A 139 18.45 33.21 40.71
CA LYS A 139 18.11 34.52 41.30
C LYS A 139 18.16 34.50 42.81
N GLN A 140 17.64 33.45 43.45
CA GLN A 140 17.65 33.33 44.90
C GLN A 140 19.08 33.21 45.45
N GLU A 141 19.94 32.43 44.79
CA GLU A 141 21.35 32.31 45.19
C GLU A 141 22.11 33.63 45.02
N LEU A 142 21.90 34.36 43.92
CA LEU A 142 22.45 35.70 43.72
C LEU A 142 21.98 36.68 44.80
N ALA A 143 20.69 36.71 45.12
CA ALA A 143 20.13 37.58 46.15
C ALA A 143 20.65 37.24 47.56
N LYS A 144 20.83 35.94 47.87
CA LYS A 144 21.46 35.49 49.13
C LYS A 144 22.93 35.94 49.20
N ALA A 145 23.68 35.80 48.10
CA ALA A 145 25.07 36.22 48.02
C ALA A 145 25.22 37.75 48.22
N GLU A 146 24.36 38.54 47.58
CA GLU A 146 24.34 40.00 47.71
C GLU A 146 23.96 40.46 49.14
N ARG A 147 22.92 39.86 49.74
CA ARG A 147 22.58 40.15 51.15
C ARG A 147 23.74 39.84 52.10
N LYS A 148 24.49 38.75 51.84
CA LYS A 148 25.64 38.35 52.66
C LYS A 148 26.80 39.34 52.51
N SER A 149 27.07 39.85 51.31
CA SER A 149 28.12 40.86 51.08
C SER A 149 27.75 42.21 51.70
N VAL A 150 26.49 42.66 51.58
CA VAL A 150 26.00 43.90 52.20
C VAL A 150 26.09 43.84 53.73
N LYS A 151 25.65 42.74 54.36
CA LYS A 151 25.79 42.55 55.82
C LYS A 151 27.25 42.60 56.27
N LYS A 152 28.16 41.99 55.50
CA LYS A 152 29.59 42.05 55.80
C LYS A 152 30.13 43.48 55.73
N ALA A 153 29.79 44.22 54.67
CA ALA A 153 30.19 45.62 54.50
C ALA A 153 29.62 46.54 55.59
N ALA A 154 28.36 46.32 56.02
CA ALA A 154 27.74 47.06 57.11
C ALA A 154 28.48 46.85 58.45
N ASN A 155 28.81 45.59 58.78
CA ASN A 155 29.59 45.28 59.97
C ASN A 155 31.00 45.91 59.90
N GLU A 156 31.65 45.87 58.74
CA GLU A 156 32.96 46.52 58.53
C GLU A 156 32.87 48.05 58.70
N ALA A 157 31.81 48.68 58.21
CA ALA A 157 31.58 50.13 58.37
C ALA A 157 31.31 50.52 59.82
N GLU A 158 30.51 49.74 60.56
CA GLU A 158 30.26 49.97 62.00
C GLU A 158 31.55 49.90 62.82
N VAL A 159 32.42 48.93 62.52
CA VAL A 159 33.73 48.80 63.15
C VAL A 159 34.63 50.02 62.85
N LEU A 160 34.60 50.53 61.61
CA LEU A 160 35.35 51.73 61.23
C LEU A 160 34.83 52.99 61.94
N GLU A 161 33.52 53.13 62.11
CA GLU A 161 32.92 54.24 62.86
C GLU A 161 33.36 54.21 64.34
N GLN A 162 33.28 53.04 64.98
CA GLN A 162 33.75 52.85 66.36
C GLN A 162 35.24 53.21 66.49
N LEU A 163 36.09 52.73 65.58
CA LEU A 163 37.51 53.04 65.58
C LEU A 163 37.75 54.55 65.41
N THR A 164 36.97 55.22 64.56
CA THR A 164 37.08 56.67 64.33
C THR A 164 36.69 57.45 65.59
N HIS A 165 35.60 57.06 66.26
CA HIS A 165 35.17 57.65 67.52
C HIS A 165 36.24 57.47 68.62
N ASP A 166 36.82 56.27 68.71
CA ASP A 166 37.89 55.98 69.67
C ASP A 166 39.16 56.80 69.40
N VAL A 167 39.57 56.94 68.14
CA VAL A 167 40.70 57.80 67.76
C VAL A 167 40.42 59.27 68.10
N ALA A 168 39.22 59.76 67.82
CA ALA A 168 38.83 61.14 68.15
C ALA A 168 38.88 61.40 69.67
N ARG A 169 38.41 60.43 70.48
CA ARG A 169 38.49 60.49 71.94
C ARG A 169 39.94 60.54 72.42
N ILE A 170 40.81 59.68 71.91
CA ILE A 170 42.24 59.67 72.26
C ILE A 170 42.90 61.01 71.91
N LEU A 171 42.60 61.58 70.75
CA LEU A 171 43.14 62.89 70.36
C LEU A 171 42.70 64.01 71.32
N SER A 172 41.43 64.02 71.73
CA SER A 172 40.92 64.95 72.74
C SER A 172 41.61 64.78 74.10
N GLU A 173 41.79 63.53 74.54
CA GLU A 173 42.53 63.20 75.76
C GLU A 173 44.00 63.68 75.70
N LEU A 174 44.66 63.53 74.54
CA LEU A 174 46.02 64.03 74.31
C LEU A 174 46.09 65.58 74.28
N GLU A 175 45.12 66.26 73.69
CA GLU A 175 45.04 67.73 73.73
C GLU A 175 44.82 68.27 75.15
N ALA A 176 43.97 67.60 75.94
CA ALA A 176 43.77 67.93 77.34
C ALA A 176 45.07 67.76 78.15
N LEU A 177 45.82 66.68 77.90
CA LEU A 177 47.15 66.45 78.49
C LEU A 177 48.19 67.51 78.06
N LYS A 178 48.11 68.02 76.82
CA LYS A 178 48.99 69.08 76.33
C LYS A 178 48.68 70.46 76.93
N LYS A 179 47.41 70.77 77.23
CA LYS A 179 46.99 72.01 77.91
C LYS A 179 47.20 72.01 79.42
N GLY A 180 47.41 70.83 80.02
CA GLY A 180 47.71 70.64 81.44
C GLY A 180 49.20 70.79 81.82
N LYS A 181 50.05 71.28 80.91
CA LYS A 181 51.46 71.66 81.14
C LYS A 181 51.66 73.11 80.73
#